data_AF-A0A6A5BJM4-F1
#
_entry.id   AF-A0A6A5BJM4-F1
#
_cell.length_a   1.000
_cell.length_b   1.000
_cell.length_c   1.000
_cell.angle_alpha   90.00
_cell.angle_beta   90.00
_cell.angle_gamma   90.00
#
_symmetry.space_group_name_H-M   'P 1'
#
loop_
_entity.id
_entity.type
_entity.pdbx_description
1 polymer ?
#
loop_
_entity_poly.entity_id
_entity_poly.type
_entity_poly.pdbx_seq_one_letter_code
_entity_poly.pdbx_strand_id
1 'polypeptide(L)'
;MSKVRVNVVDNNDPHGMDATKNPSSSNNTSEADQEEGNEEFIEVGHVELLLEFLRLLCEGHNLEMQTILLHQPNNSFNVNIIHESMEYLVALEKKIDFDNIQIAIQAFRTFTEFVQGPATVIQQTLGTSPRFYSRLVNEILSKTYEDGNLLKQQEVILKKEVVLTLTSLLEGSNTQNLLEIMRNSLNLEELEQLLLFTARFLRSLQSESHHDRATDEVDEVVQRLRKDFDTHFLYEATRDKLNPVVAEDYISAVFPMIRDAYEELGMQIFFLMNIFKDAEREQLRILSRNTFLEEHKTLKVTNFLNLHQDLLSIFSEHTGSIEVLRNNNIETVYFPIPRICENLMDKARHDYVHSLPIMTPEEK
;
A
#
# COMPACT_ATOMS: atom_id res chain seq x y z
N MET A 1 23.92 -14.45 -14.85
CA MET A 1 24.65 -14.08 -16.09
C MET A 1 24.32 -12.62 -16.36
N SER A 2 25.20 -11.64 -16.58
CA SER A 2 26.61 -11.52 -16.93
C SER A 2 27.13 -10.23 -16.27
N LYS A 3 28.27 -10.27 -15.55
CA LYS A 3 28.95 -9.08 -15.01
C LYS A 3 29.96 -8.59 -16.04
N VAL A 4 29.84 -7.34 -16.51
CA VAL A 4 30.91 -6.66 -17.25
C VAL A 4 31.63 -5.72 -16.29
N ARG A 5 32.87 -6.09 -15.93
CA ARG A 5 33.83 -5.20 -15.26
C ARG A 5 34.46 -4.29 -16.30
N VAL A 6 34.44 -2.98 -16.08
CA VAL A 6 35.34 -2.05 -16.77
C VAL A 6 36.39 -1.59 -15.77
N ASN A 7 37.65 -1.99 -16.03
CA ASN A 7 38.81 -1.52 -15.28
C ASN A 7 39.10 -0.07 -15.69
N VAL A 8 39.12 0.84 -14.71
CA VAL A 8 39.74 2.16 -14.88
C VAL A 8 41.20 2.03 -14.47
N VAL A 9 42.09 2.47 -15.36
CA VAL A 9 43.54 2.44 -15.19
C VAL A 9 43.96 3.62 -14.31
N ASP A 10 44.50 3.32 -13.14
CA ASP A 10 45.23 4.27 -12.29
C ASP A 10 46.57 4.65 -12.94
N ASN A 11 46.83 5.96 -13.01
CA ASN A 11 48.17 6.52 -13.22
C ASN A 11 48.44 7.55 -12.10
N ASN A 12 49.05 7.10 -11.00
CA ASN A 12 49.90 7.90 -10.11
C ASN A 12 51.24 8.12 -10.85
N ASP A 13 52.03 9.19 -10.74
CA ASP A 13 52.33 10.25 -9.75
C ASP A 13 53.50 11.09 -10.39
N PRO A 14 54.31 11.95 -9.74
CA PRO A 14 54.13 12.90 -8.62
C PRO A 14 54.94 14.25 -8.76
N HIS A 15 54.81 15.11 -7.73
CA HIS A 15 55.84 15.96 -7.07
C HIS A 15 56.02 17.47 -7.38
N GLY A 16 56.07 18.23 -6.25
CA GLY A 16 56.70 19.55 -6.06
C GLY A 16 56.10 20.31 -4.86
N MET A 17 56.43 19.97 -3.60
CA MET A 17 57.39 20.64 -2.69
C MET A 17 57.25 22.18 -2.51
N ASP A 18 56.76 22.63 -1.33
CA ASP A 18 57.34 23.69 -0.45
C ASP A 18 56.46 23.79 0.84
N ALA A 19 56.92 23.52 2.06
CA ALA A 19 57.72 24.30 3.02
C ALA A 19 56.94 25.14 4.07
N THR A 20 56.95 24.62 5.30
CA THR A 20 57.24 25.30 6.60
C THR A 20 56.20 26.14 7.38
N LYS A 21 56.10 25.76 8.69
CA LYS A 21 55.93 26.53 9.96
C LYS A 21 54.56 26.64 10.67
N ASN A 22 54.53 26.03 11.87
CA ASN A 22 53.63 26.08 13.05
C ASN A 22 53.30 27.51 13.61
N PRO A 23 52.56 27.66 14.74
CA PRO A 23 51.19 27.21 15.08
C PRO A 23 50.36 28.34 15.77
N SER A 24 49.02 28.37 15.66
CA SER A 24 48.17 29.02 16.70
C SER A 24 46.67 28.82 16.46
N SER A 25 46.01 28.31 17.51
CA SER A 25 44.60 28.41 17.90
C SER A 25 43.64 29.26 17.04
N SER A 26 42.57 28.62 16.57
CA SER A 26 41.21 29.15 16.70
C SER A 26 40.19 28.05 16.45
N ASN A 27 39.27 27.89 17.40
CA ASN A 27 38.03 27.14 17.26
C ASN A 27 37.33 27.56 15.96
N ASN A 28 37.01 26.59 15.10
CA ASN A 28 35.91 26.71 14.17
C ASN A 28 35.19 25.36 14.12
N THR A 29 33.92 25.44 14.49
CA THR A 29 32.84 24.49 14.25
C THR A 29 33.03 23.71 12.95
N SER A 30 33.09 22.39 13.08
CA SER A 30 32.99 21.45 11.96
C SER A 30 31.61 21.58 11.32
N GLU A 31 31.55 22.28 10.20
CA GLU A 31 30.65 21.96 9.10
C GLU A 31 30.91 20.50 8.71
N ALA A 32 30.07 19.60 9.22
CA ALA A 32 30.06 18.20 8.90
C ALA A 32 28.62 17.78 8.63
N ASP A 33 27.95 18.50 7.73
CA ASP A 33 26.61 18.17 7.24
C ASP A 33 26.53 18.64 5.78
N GLN A 34 27.20 17.92 4.88
CA GLN A 34 26.91 17.87 3.44
C GLN A 34 27.99 17.03 2.74
N GLU A 35 27.81 15.70 2.78
CA GLU A 35 28.34 14.76 1.78
C GLU A 35 27.72 13.37 2.05
N GLU A 36 26.38 13.29 2.11
CA GLU A 36 25.72 12.01 1.83
C GLU A 36 25.78 11.80 0.31
N GLY A 37 26.94 11.34 -0.15
CA GLY A 37 27.10 10.85 -1.51
C GLY A 37 26.14 9.69 -1.77
N ASN A 38 25.67 9.58 -3.02
CA ASN A 38 24.90 8.47 -3.57
C ASN A 38 25.56 7.11 -3.24
N GLU A 39 25.34 6.57 -2.05
CA GLU A 39 25.63 5.18 -1.73
C GLU A 39 24.59 4.34 -2.46
N GLU A 40 24.99 3.77 -3.60
CA GLU A 40 24.23 2.79 -4.35
C GLU A 40 23.78 1.66 -3.41
N PHE A 41 22.48 1.41 -3.33
CA PHE A 41 21.94 0.35 -2.47
C PHE A 41 22.31 -1.01 -3.07
N ILE A 42 23.38 -1.62 -2.55
CA ILE A 42 23.76 -2.99 -2.94
C ILE A 42 23.03 -3.98 -2.04
N GLU A 43 21.96 -4.59 -2.56
CA GLU A 43 21.28 -5.69 -1.88
C GLU A 43 22.17 -6.95 -1.89
N VAL A 44 22.84 -7.23 -0.77
CA VAL A 44 23.68 -8.44 -0.60
C VAL A 44 22.90 -9.59 0.06
N GLY A 45 21.78 -9.28 0.71
CA GLY A 45 21.08 -10.19 1.62
C GLY A 45 20.02 -11.09 0.99
N HIS A 46 19.63 -10.89 -0.28
CA HIS A 46 18.45 -11.52 -0.88
C HIS A 46 17.20 -11.35 0.00
N VAL A 47 17.01 -10.13 0.52
CA VAL A 47 15.96 -9.74 1.44
C VAL A 47 14.57 -9.94 0.84
N GLU A 48 14.40 -9.68 -0.46
CA GLU A 48 13.13 -9.99 -1.15
C GLU A 48 12.76 -11.48 -0.99
N LEU A 49 13.73 -12.37 -1.26
CA LEU A 49 13.54 -13.82 -1.15
C LEU A 49 13.31 -14.27 0.30
N LEU A 50 14.00 -13.63 1.25
CA LEU A 50 13.81 -13.92 2.67
C LEU A 50 12.40 -13.54 3.13
N LEU A 51 11.91 -12.36 2.73
CA LEU A 51 10.55 -11.91 3.04
C LEU A 51 9.51 -12.82 2.38
N GLU A 52 9.72 -13.21 1.12
CA GLU A 52 8.87 -14.19 0.44
C GLU A 52 8.83 -15.55 1.17
N PHE A 53 9.98 -16.03 1.64
CA PHE A 53 10.02 -17.23 2.47
C PHE A 53 9.23 -17.08 3.77
N LEU A 54 9.38 -15.94 4.48
CA LEU A 54 8.60 -15.66 5.69
C LEU A 54 7.11 -15.55 5.41
N ARG A 55 6.71 -14.96 4.28
CA ARG A 55 5.33 -14.89 3.81
C ARG A 55 4.75 -16.29 3.64
N LEU A 56 5.44 -17.16 2.91
CA LEU A 56 5.02 -18.54 2.64
C LEU A 56 4.90 -19.40 3.90
N LEU A 57 5.66 -19.12 4.96
CA LEU A 57 5.51 -19.82 6.25
C LEU A 57 4.19 -19.48 6.97
N CYS A 58 3.69 -18.27 6.76
CA CYS A 58 2.46 -17.76 7.38
C CYS A 58 1.22 -17.95 6.52
N GLU A 59 1.39 -18.17 5.21
CA GLU A 59 0.32 -18.39 4.24
C GLU A 59 -0.64 -19.49 4.69
N GLY A 60 -1.94 -19.28 4.48
CA GLY A 60 -2.99 -20.17 4.94
C GLY A 60 -3.33 -20.00 6.43
N HIS A 61 -3.07 -18.82 7.00
CA HIS A 61 -3.43 -18.45 8.38
C HIS A 61 -2.76 -19.34 9.44
N ASN A 62 -1.46 -19.62 9.26
CA ASN A 62 -0.71 -20.47 10.15
C ASN A 62 -0.32 -19.75 11.46
N LEU A 63 -1.27 -19.67 12.40
CA LEU A 63 -1.11 -18.94 13.66
C LEU A 63 0.07 -19.44 14.52
N GLU A 64 0.39 -20.73 14.45
CA GLU A 64 1.55 -21.28 15.16
C GLU A 64 2.85 -20.67 14.62
N MET A 65 3.03 -20.66 13.30
CA MET A 65 4.21 -20.04 12.68
C MET A 65 4.23 -18.52 12.86
N GLN A 66 3.10 -17.83 12.70
CA GLN A 66 2.99 -16.39 12.98
C GLN A 66 3.43 -16.08 14.43
N THR A 67 3.01 -16.90 15.40
CA THR A 67 3.40 -16.74 16.81
C THR A 67 4.87 -17.05 17.03
N ILE A 68 5.42 -18.10 16.39
CA ILE A 68 6.84 -18.42 16.46
C ILE A 68 7.69 -17.29 15.89
N LEU A 69 7.28 -16.60 14.82
CA LEU A 69 8.04 -15.46 14.28
C LEU A 69 8.06 -14.25 15.22
N LEU A 70 7.02 -14.11 16.05
CA LEU A 70 6.95 -13.08 17.09
C LEU A 70 7.77 -13.46 18.33
N HIS A 71 7.55 -14.65 18.87
CA HIS A 71 8.12 -15.09 20.14
C HIS A 71 8.54 -16.57 20.13
N GLN A 72 9.80 -16.86 20.48
CA GLN A 72 10.34 -18.23 20.54
C GLN A 72 10.59 -18.67 21.99
N PRO A 73 9.58 -19.21 22.70
CA PRO A 73 9.64 -19.41 24.15
C PRO A 73 10.69 -20.44 24.61
N ASN A 74 11.09 -21.36 23.72
CA ASN A 74 12.06 -22.41 24.04
C ASN A 74 13.52 -22.01 23.70
N ASN A 75 13.74 -20.82 23.14
CA ASN A 75 15.06 -20.32 22.81
C ASN A 75 15.61 -19.48 23.96
N SER A 76 16.94 -19.50 24.16
CA SER A 76 17.60 -18.65 25.17
C SER A 76 17.54 -17.16 24.81
N PHE A 77 17.34 -16.84 23.53
CA PHE A 77 17.19 -15.48 23.02
C PHE A 77 15.97 -15.45 22.11
N ASN A 78 15.15 -14.43 22.27
CA ASN A 78 14.00 -14.17 21.41
C ASN A 78 14.35 -13.08 20.40
N VAL A 79 14.03 -13.32 19.13
CA VAL A 79 14.11 -12.35 18.04
C VAL A 79 12.69 -12.12 17.53
N ASN A 80 12.20 -10.89 17.60
CA ASN A 80 10.90 -10.52 17.07
C ASN A 80 11.04 -10.21 15.58
N ILE A 81 10.89 -11.23 14.73
CA ILE A 81 11.13 -11.13 13.28
C ILE A 81 10.14 -10.15 12.63
N ILE A 82 8.94 -10.03 13.18
CA ILE A 82 7.91 -9.08 12.71
C ILE A 82 8.39 -7.65 12.90
N HIS A 83 8.93 -7.33 14.09
CA HIS A 83 9.48 -6.02 14.39
C HIS A 83 10.75 -5.72 13.56
N GLU A 84 11.67 -6.67 13.45
CA GLU A 84 12.89 -6.51 12.64
C GLU A 84 12.56 -6.26 11.16
N SER A 85 11.55 -6.96 10.61
CA SER A 85 11.10 -6.75 9.23
C SER A 85 10.50 -5.35 9.04
N MET A 86 9.75 -4.84 10.02
CA MET A 86 9.23 -3.47 10.02
C MET A 86 10.36 -2.43 10.09
N GLU A 87 11.32 -2.58 11.00
CA GLU A 87 12.43 -1.64 11.15
C GLU A 87 13.36 -1.64 9.93
N TYR A 88 13.57 -2.80 9.29
CA TYR A 88 14.25 -2.87 7.99
C TYR A 88 13.54 -2.01 6.94
N LEU A 89 12.22 -2.15 6.82
CA LEU A 89 11.46 -1.36 5.86
C LEU A 89 11.49 0.14 6.20
N VAL A 90 11.48 0.51 7.49
CA VAL A 90 11.64 1.91 7.94
C VAL A 90 12.97 2.50 7.49
N ALA A 91 14.04 1.70 7.47
CA ALA A 91 15.34 2.11 6.98
C ALA A 91 15.37 2.21 5.44
N LEU A 92 14.66 1.32 4.73
CA LEU A 92 14.57 1.32 3.27
C LEU A 92 13.71 2.48 2.73
N GLU A 93 12.66 2.89 3.47
CA GLU A 93 11.60 3.78 3.00
C GLU A 93 12.09 5.06 2.28
N LYS A 94 13.11 5.73 2.82
CA LYS A 94 13.66 6.96 2.22
C LYS A 94 14.50 6.73 0.97
N LYS A 95 14.92 5.49 0.74
CA LYS A 95 15.79 5.04 -0.35
C LYS A 95 15.02 4.21 -1.38
N ILE A 96 13.69 4.17 -1.30
CA ILE A 96 12.89 3.40 -2.26
C ILE A 96 13.09 3.98 -3.67
N ASP A 97 13.55 3.12 -4.57
CA ASP A 97 13.80 3.42 -5.97
C ASP A 97 13.38 2.23 -6.86
N PHE A 98 13.67 2.31 -8.16
CA PHE A 98 13.36 1.25 -9.11
C PHE A 98 13.98 -0.11 -8.75
N ASP A 99 15.20 -0.13 -8.20
CA ASP A 99 15.96 -1.37 -7.98
C ASP A 99 15.48 -2.11 -6.74
N ASN A 100 14.99 -1.40 -5.73
CA ASN A 100 14.63 -1.98 -4.44
C ASN A 100 13.12 -1.96 -4.10
N ILE A 101 12.26 -1.34 -4.93
CA ILE A 101 10.81 -1.29 -4.69
C ILE A 101 10.18 -2.67 -4.49
N GLN A 102 10.67 -3.72 -5.17
CA GLN A 102 10.11 -5.06 -5.01
C GLN A 102 10.27 -5.57 -3.57
N ILE A 103 11.36 -5.19 -2.88
CA ILE A 103 11.54 -5.51 -1.47
C ILE A 103 10.46 -4.83 -0.62
N ALA A 104 10.12 -3.57 -0.90
CA ALA A 104 9.08 -2.85 -0.17
C ALA A 104 7.68 -3.46 -0.41
N ILE A 105 7.33 -3.76 -1.67
CA ILE A 105 6.08 -4.44 -2.04
C ILE A 105 6.00 -5.80 -1.32
N GLN A 106 7.09 -6.58 -1.38
CA GLN A 106 7.16 -7.89 -0.76
C GLN A 106 7.06 -7.81 0.77
N ALA A 107 7.62 -6.78 1.41
CA ALA A 107 7.49 -6.56 2.84
C ALA A 107 6.02 -6.36 3.25
N PHE A 108 5.25 -5.53 2.53
CA PHE A 108 3.82 -5.36 2.83
C PHE A 108 2.99 -6.62 2.56
N ARG A 109 3.30 -7.39 1.51
CA ARG A 109 2.68 -8.72 1.32
C ARG A 109 2.97 -9.66 2.48
N THR A 110 4.19 -9.63 2.99
CA THR A 110 4.61 -10.41 4.15
C THR A 110 3.90 -9.95 5.43
N PHE A 111 3.77 -8.64 5.65
CA PHE A 111 3.02 -8.09 6.78
C PHE A 111 1.53 -8.46 6.72
N THR A 112 0.96 -8.50 5.53
CA THR A 112 -0.41 -8.98 5.31
C THR A 112 -0.56 -10.42 5.81
N GLU A 113 0.31 -11.34 5.40
CA GLU A 113 0.26 -12.74 5.88
C GLU A 113 0.61 -12.89 7.36
N PHE A 114 1.41 -11.99 7.94
CA PHE A 114 1.67 -11.97 9.37
C PHE A 114 0.41 -11.69 10.20
N VAL A 115 -0.52 -10.89 9.68
CA VAL A 115 -1.69 -10.39 10.44
C VAL A 115 -3.01 -11.08 10.08
N GLN A 116 -3.12 -11.63 8.86
CA GLN A 116 -4.34 -12.28 8.36
C GLN A 116 -4.67 -13.58 9.10
N GLY A 117 -5.97 -13.91 9.15
CA GLY A 117 -6.46 -15.08 9.88
C GLY A 117 -6.40 -14.82 11.38
N PRO A 118 -7.34 -14.02 11.90
CA PRO A 118 -7.15 -13.03 12.96
C PRO A 118 -6.03 -13.35 13.96
N ALA A 119 -4.85 -12.80 13.70
CA ALA A 119 -3.64 -13.01 14.48
C ALA A 119 -3.49 -11.92 15.56
N THR A 120 -4.44 -11.87 16.51
CA THR A 120 -4.63 -10.73 17.44
C THR A 120 -3.37 -10.18 18.12
N VAL A 121 -2.44 -11.03 18.55
CA VAL A 121 -1.19 -10.60 19.21
C VAL A 121 -0.24 -9.93 18.20
N ILE A 122 -0.15 -10.46 16.99
CA ILE A 122 0.67 -9.91 15.91
C ILE A 122 0.04 -8.60 15.40
N GLN A 123 -1.28 -8.58 15.20
CA GLN A 123 -2.04 -7.38 14.86
C GLN A 123 -1.80 -6.25 15.86
N GLN A 124 -1.81 -6.54 17.17
CA GLN A 124 -1.48 -5.53 18.18
C GLN A 124 -0.01 -5.09 18.11
N THR A 125 0.92 -6.01 17.89
CA THR A 125 2.35 -5.69 17.81
C THR A 125 2.65 -4.72 16.67
N LEU A 126 2.15 -5.00 15.46
CA LEU A 126 2.37 -4.16 14.28
C LEU A 126 1.47 -2.92 14.31
N GLY A 127 0.17 -3.13 14.55
CA GLY A 127 -0.86 -2.11 14.42
C GLY A 127 -0.90 -1.08 15.54
N THR A 128 -0.19 -1.28 16.65
CA THR A 128 0.01 -0.25 17.69
C THR A 128 1.34 0.50 17.56
N SER A 129 2.21 0.10 16.62
CA SER A 129 3.51 0.72 16.40
C SER A 129 3.36 2.12 15.78
N PRO A 130 3.79 3.21 16.45
CA PRO A 130 3.72 4.55 15.87
C PRO A 130 4.60 4.69 14.63
N ARG A 131 5.71 3.95 14.56
CA ARG A 131 6.63 3.96 13.41
C ARG A 131 6.01 3.33 12.18
N PHE A 132 5.18 2.29 12.35
CA PHE A 132 4.45 1.69 11.24
C PHE A 132 3.60 2.74 10.52
N TYR A 133 2.89 3.60 11.24
CA TYR A 133 2.11 4.66 10.60
C TYR A 133 2.96 5.86 10.15
N SER A 134 3.69 6.47 11.08
CA SER A 134 4.37 7.76 10.85
C SER A 134 5.62 7.69 9.98
N ARG A 135 6.28 6.53 9.91
CA ARG A 135 7.54 6.36 9.16
C ARG A 135 7.39 5.47 7.93
N LEU A 136 6.29 4.72 7.80
CA LEU A 136 6.01 3.89 6.62
C LEU A 136 4.72 4.31 5.94
N VAL A 137 3.56 4.02 6.55
CA VAL A 137 2.27 4.12 5.86
C VAL A 137 2.00 5.54 5.36
N ASN A 138 2.12 6.56 6.22
CA ASN A 138 1.81 7.94 5.83
C ASN A 138 2.84 8.49 4.83
N GLU A 139 4.11 8.11 4.95
CA GLU A 139 5.16 8.54 4.02
C GLU A 139 4.95 7.93 2.63
N ILE A 140 4.71 6.61 2.56
CA ILE A 140 4.48 5.91 1.30
C ILE A 140 3.19 6.37 0.61
N LEU A 141 2.11 6.59 1.37
CA LEU A 141 0.84 7.03 0.78
C LEU A 141 0.91 8.45 0.21
N SER A 142 1.68 9.35 0.84
CA SER A 142 1.81 10.75 0.41
C SER A 142 2.86 11.01 -0.67
N LYS A 143 3.83 10.10 -0.86
CA LYS A 143 4.89 10.27 -1.87
C LYS A 143 4.39 9.97 -3.28
N THR A 144 4.84 10.75 -4.26
CA THR A 144 4.59 10.55 -5.71
C THR A 144 5.76 9.88 -6.42
N TYR A 145 6.86 9.57 -5.70
CA TYR A 145 8.08 8.90 -6.18
C TYR A 145 8.64 9.42 -7.50
N GLU A 146 8.38 10.70 -7.80
CA GLU A 146 8.68 11.22 -9.12
C GLU A 146 10.17 11.35 -9.42
N ASP A 147 10.96 11.51 -8.37
CA ASP A 147 12.40 11.74 -8.38
C ASP A 147 13.21 10.44 -8.23
N GLY A 148 12.58 9.35 -7.78
CA GLY A 148 13.23 8.07 -7.45
C GLY A 148 13.36 7.09 -8.63
N ASN A 149 13.11 7.55 -9.87
CA ASN A 149 13.02 6.73 -11.08
C ASN A 149 12.03 5.55 -10.97
N LEU A 150 11.06 5.62 -10.06
CA LEU A 150 10.07 4.58 -9.88
C LEU A 150 9.00 4.65 -10.98
N LEU A 151 8.63 3.48 -11.52
CA LEU A 151 7.52 3.42 -12.47
C LEU A 151 6.19 3.68 -11.76
N LYS A 152 5.28 4.40 -12.41
CA LYS A 152 3.96 4.72 -11.84
C LYS A 152 3.18 3.47 -11.43
N GLN A 153 3.31 2.39 -12.20
CA GLN A 153 2.68 1.11 -11.86
C GLN A 153 3.17 0.54 -10.53
N GLN A 154 4.47 0.60 -10.28
CA GLN A 154 5.07 0.08 -9.05
C GLN A 154 4.66 0.91 -7.83
N GLU A 155 4.56 2.23 -7.99
CA GLU A 155 4.02 3.13 -6.96
C GLU A 155 2.58 2.73 -6.56
N VAL A 156 1.69 2.58 -7.55
CA VAL A 156 0.28 2.27 -7.31
C VAL A 156 0.13 0.90 -6.64
N ILE A 157 0.92 -0.10 -7.08
CA ILE A 157 0.96 -1.43 -6.46
C ILE A 157 1.43 -1.35 -5.00
N LEU A 158 2.51 -0.60 -4.72
CA LEU A 158 3.00 -0.44 -3.35
C LEU A 158 1.92 0.18 -2.45
N LYS A 159 1.30 1.27 -2.89
CA LYS A 159 0.20 1.91 -2.15
C LYS A 159 -0.97 0.95 -1.92
N LYS A 160 -1.28 0.08 -2.88
CA LYS A 160 -2.33 -0.95 -2.74
C LYS A 160 -1.97 -1.97 -1.67
N GLU A 161 -0.73 -2.47 -1.64
CA GLU A 161 -0.31 -3.45 -0.61
C GLU A 161 -0.28 -2.82 0.80
N VAL A 162 0.07 -1.54 0.91
CA VAL A 162 -0.04 -0.78 2.17
C VAL A 162 -1.48 -0.78 2.68
N VAL A 163 -2.43 -0.37 1.83
CA VAL A 163 -3.85 -0.29 2.23
C VAL A 163 -4.43 -1.67 2.53
N LEU A 164 -4.04 -2.70 1.77
CA LEU A 164 -4.43 -4.09 2.05
C LEU A 164 -3.91 -4.59 3.41
N THR A 165 -2.69 -4.19 3.79
CA THR A 165 -2.15 -4.52 5.12
C THR A 165 -2.97 -3.83 6.22
N LEU A 166 -3.39 -2.58 6.00
CA LEU A 166 -4.26 -1.84 6.94
C LEU A 166 -5.62 -2.51 7.11
N THR A 167 -6.28 -2.94 6.03
CA THR A 167 -7.56 -3.65 6.14
C THR A 167 -7.39 -5.01 6.81
N SER A 168 -6.29 -5.72 6.53
CA SER A 168 -5.97 -7.01 7.16
C SER A 168 -5.66 -6.90 8.65
N LEU A 169 -5.07 -5.78 9.10
CA LEU A 169 -4.86 -5.48 10.52
C LEU A 169 -6.19 -5.36 11.29
N LEU A 170 -7.28 -4.99 10.60
CA LEU A 170 -8.60 -4.82 11.19
C LEU A 170 -9.47 -6.09 11.12
N GLU A 171 -8.94 -7.20 10.59
CA GLU A 171 -9.67 -8.47 10.53
C GLU A 171 -9.87 -9.05 11.95
N GLY A 172 -11.10 -9.46 12.25
CA GLY A 172 -11.46 -10.06 13.53
C GLY A 172 -11.89 -9.04 14.59
N SER A 173 -12.72 -9.51 15.50
CA SER A 173 -13.62 -8.64 16.27
C SER A 173 -13.01 -7.93 17.49
N ASN A 174 -11.69 -8.04 17.72
CA ASN A 174 -11.02 -7.43 18.88
C ASN A 174 -10.20 -6.17 18.51
N THR A 175 -10.62 -5.50 17.44
CA THR A 175 -9.86 -4.43 16.78
C THR A 175 -10.38 -3.04 17.12
N GLN A 176 -11.37 -2.83 17.99
CA GLN A 176 -11.90 -1.49 18.27
C GLN A 176 -10.82 -0.49 18.72
N ASN A 177 -9.95 -0.90 19.67
CA ASN A 177 -8.81 -0.08 20.09
C ASN A 177 -7.80 0.11 18.95
N LEU A 178 -7.54 -0.95 18.19
CA LEU A 178 -6.61 -0.89 17.05
C LEU A 178 -7.12 0.04 15.94
N LEU A 179 -8.42 -0.01 15.65
CA LEU A 179 -9.10 0.84 14.67
C LEU A 179 -9.02 2.29 15.10
N GLU A 180 -9.25 2.59 16.38
CA GLU A 180 -9.09 3.95 16.90
C GLU A 180 -7.65 4.44 16.80
N ILE A 181 -6.66 3.61 17.18
CA ILE A 181 -5.24 3.92 17.03
C ILE A 181 -4.89 4.18 15.56
N MET A 182 -5.31 3.30 14.66
CA MET A 182 -5.08 3.41 13.23
C MET A 182 -5.68 4.71 12.67
N ARG A 183 -6.97 4.94 12.92
CA ARG A 183 -7.67 6.14 12.45
C ARG A 183 -7.02 7.44 12.93
N ASN A 184 -6.52 7.46 14.16
CA ASN A 184 -5.84 8.63 14.73
C ASN A 184 -4.39 8.79 14.24
N SER A 185 -3.77 7.71 13.74
CA SER A 185 -2.37 7.71 13.29
C SER A 185 -2.23 7.92 11.78
N LEU A 186 -3.26 7.60 11.00
CA LEU A 186 -3.28 7.77 9.54
C LEU A 186 -3.51 9.23 9.15
N ASN A 187 -2.86 9.65 8.07
CA ASN A 187 -3.24 10.86 7.36
C ASN A 187 -4.51 10.62 6.53
N LEU A 188 -5.68 10.82 7.14
CA LEU A 188 -6.97 10.62 6.48
C LEU A 188 -7.17 11.57 5.28
N GLU A 189 -6.60 12.77 5.30
CA GLU A 189 -6.74 13.71 4.19
C GLU A 189 -6.04 13.20 2.93
N GLU A 190 -4.84 12.63 3.08
CA GLU A 190 -4.12 11.99 1.97
C GLU A 190 -4.91 10.80 1.41
N LEU A 191 -5.47 9.97 2.29
CA LEU A 191 -6.29 8.82 1.89
C LEU A 191 -7.56 9.25 1.15
N GLU A 192 -8.21 10.32 1.61
CA GLU A 192 -9.35 10.96 0.97
C GLU A 192 -8.97 11.49 -0.43
N GLN A 193 -7.85 12.21 -0.57
CA GLN A 193 -7.40 12.73 -1.87
C GLN A 193 -7.04 11.60 -2.84
N LEU A 194 -6.33 10.57 -2.38
CA LEU A 194 -5.96 9.42 -3.20
C LEU A 194 -7.20 8.65 -3.69
N LEU A 195 -8.22 8.50 -2.84
CA LEU A 195 -9.49 7.90 -3.23
C LEU A 195 -10.23 8.74 -4.29
N LEU A 196 -10.29 10.07 -4.11
CA LEU A 196 -10.93 10.97 -5.06
C LEU A 196 -10.19 11.00 -6.40
N PHE A 197 -8.85 11.06 -6.37
CA PHE A 197 -8.02 10.97 -7.57
C PHE A 197 -8.34 9.69 -8.34
N THR A 198 -8.31 8.55 -7.65
CA THR A 198 -8.58 7.24 -8.26
C THR A 198 -9.99 7.17 -8.85
N ALA A 199 -11.00 7.68 -8.14
CA ALA A 199 -12.38 7.71 -8.63
C ALA A 199 -12.54 8.58 -9.89
N ARG A 200 -11.91 9.77 -9.92
CA ARG A 200 -11.96 10.67 -11.08
C ARG A 200 -11.22 10.06 -12.27
N PHE A 201 -10.04 9.50 -12.03
CA PHE A 201 -9.25 8.79 -13.03
C PHE A 201 -10.03 7.62 -13.64
N LEU A 202 -10.76 6.83 -12.86
CA LEU A 202 -11.52 5.71 -13.43
C LEU A 202 -12.80 6.19 -14.16
N ARG A 203 -13.46 7.22 -13.63
CA ARG A 203 -14.68 7.80 -14.23
C ARG A 203 -14.39 8.48 -15.58
N SER A 204 -13.26 9.14 -15.71
CA SER A 204 -12.84 9.75 -16.97
C SER A 204 -12.64 8.73 -18.09
N LEU A 205 -12.20 7.52 -17.76
CA LEU A 205 -12.06 6.42 -18.71
C LEU A 205 -13.40 5.85 -19.20
N GLN A 206 -14.49 6.04 -18.44
CA GLN A 206 -15.83 5.58 -18.81
C GLN A 206 -16.60 6.59 -19.66
N SER A 207 -16.25 7.88 -19.59
CA SER A 207 -16.95 8.96 -20.28
C SER A 207 -16.40 9.17 -21.70
N GLU A 208 -17.05 8.60 -22.71
CA GLU A 208 -16.72 8.87 -24.13
C GLU A 208 -17.06 10.32 -24.58
N SER A 209 -17.71 11.14 -23.74
CA SER A 209 -18.08 12.51 -24.09
C SER A 209 -17.00 13.54 -23.71
N HIS A 210 -16.38 14.12 -24.73
CA HIS A 210 -15.26 15.08 -24.73
C HIS A 210 -15.40 16.41 -23.96
N HIS A 211 -16.37 16.63 -23.07
CA HIS A 211 -16.51 17.92 -22.40
C HIS A 211 -16.90 17.79 -20.92
N ASP A 212 -15.86 17.83 -20.07
CA ASP A 212 -15.70 18.73 -18.91
C ASP A 212 -14.98 18.01 -17.76
N ARG A 213 -13.79 18.52 -17.42
CA ARG A 213 -13.01 18.28 -16.18
C ARG A 213 -12.43 16.88 -15.91
N ALA A 214 -12.76 15.86 -16.70
CA ALA A 214 -12.27 14.49 -16.51
C ALA A 214 -10.96 14.18 -17.27
N THR A 215 -10.45 15.10 -18.10
CA THR A 215 -9.22 14.90 -18.88
C THR A 215 -7.96 15.02 -18.03
N ASP A 216 -8.02 15.79 -16.93
CA ASP A 216 -6.82 16.26 -16.25
C ASP A 216 -6.06 15.12 -15.56
N GLU A 217 -6.73 14.19 -14.86
CA GLU A 217 -6.06 13.06 -14.20
C GLU A 217 -5.54 12.01 -15.19
N VAL A 218 -6.23 11.78 -16.31
CA VAL A 218 -5.75 10.86 -17.36
C VAL A 218 -4.53 11.45 -18.03
N ASP A 219 -4.57 12.74 -18.36
CA ASP A 219 -3.44 13.47 -18.93
C ASP A 219 -2.26 13.48 -17.97
N GLU A 220 -2.49 13.66 -16.66
CA GLU A 220 -1.46 13.55 -15.62
C GLU A 220 -0.80 12.16 -15.61
N VAL A 221 -1.60 11.09 -15.62
CA VAL A 221 -1.08 9.71 -15.66
C VAL A 221 -0.32 9.44 -16.98
N VAL A 222 -0.85 9.88 -18.12
CA VAL A 222 -0.20 9.71 -19.42
C VAL A 222 1.12 10.48 -19.48
N GLN A 223 1.16 11.73 -18.98
CA GLN A 223 2.38 12.51 -18.87
C GLN A 223 3.40 11.81 -17.97
N ARG A 224 2.95 11.24 -16.84
CA ARG A 224 3.82 10.46 -15.96
C ARG A 224 4.40 9.23 -16.68
N LEU A 225 3.58 8.50 -17.44
CA LEU A 225 4.05 7.34 -18.20
C LEU A 225 5.05 7.71 -19.31
N ARG A 226 4.95 8.90 -19.90
CA ARG A 226 5.98 9.42 -20.82
C ARG A 226 7.31 9.66 -20.10
N LYS A 227 7.27 10.24 -18.90
CA LYS A 227 8.47 10.42 -18.07
C LYS A 227 9.07 9.07 -17.67
N ASP A 228 8.24 8.09 -17.30
CA ASP A 228 8.69 6.73 -17.01
C ASP A 228 9.36 6.06 -18.23
N PHE A 229 8.83 6.30 -19.43
CA PHE A 229 9.45 5.81 -20.68
C PHE A 229 10.85 6.39 -20.88
N ASP A 230 11.03 7.69 -20.61
CA ASP A 230 12.32 8.37 -20.78
C ASP A 230 13.38 7.90 -19.75
N THR A 231 12.97 7.45 -18.56
CA THR A 231 13.89 6.98 -17.50
C THR A 231 14.22 5.50 -17.56
N HIS A 232 13.50 4.68 -18.34
CA HIS A 232 13.62 3.23 -18.27
C HIS A 232 14.75 2.65 -19.15
N PHE A 233 15.70 1.93 -18.52
CA PHE A 233 16.74 1.15 -19.20
C PHE A 233 16.21 0.06 -20.17
N LEU A 234 14.95 -0.39 -20.03
CA LEU A 234 14.37 -1.43 -20.93
C LEU A 234 14.39 -0.99 -22.40
N TYR A 235 14.49 0.32 -22.65
CA TYR A 235 14.58 0.91 -23.98
C TYR A 235 16.00 1.05 -24.52
N GLU A 236 17.02 1.17 -23.67
CA GLU A 236 18.40 1.15 -24.17
C GLU A 236 18.76 -0.23 -24.75
N ALA A 237 18.17 -1.30 -24.21
CA ALA A 237 18.38 -2.68 -24.66
C ALA A 237 17.64 -3.04 -25.96
N THR A 238 16.52 -2.36 -26.27
CA THR A 238 15.68 -2.61 -27.47
C THR A 238 15.93 -1.58 -28.59
N ARG A 239 17.14 -1.02 -28.67
CA ARG A 239 17.66 -0.27 -29.84
C ARG A 239 17.83 -1.17 -31.09
N ASP A 240 16.78 -1.86 -31.50
CA ASP A 240 16.72 -2.37 -32.85
C ASP A 240 16.54 -1.16 -33.78
N LYS A 241 17.63 -0.71 -34.41
CA LYS A 241 17.67 0.53 -35.20
C LYS A 241 16.63 0.57 -36.33
N LEU A 242 16.05 -0.58 -36.69
CA LEU A 242 15.05 -0.71 -37.74
C LEU A 242 13.61 -0.44 -37.24
N ASN A 243 13.29 -0.71 -35.98
CA ASN A 243 11.95 -0.49 -35.40
C ASN A 243 12.12 0.09 -33.98
N PRO A 244 12.36 1.40 -33.84
CA PRO A 244 12.35 2.04 -32.54
C PRO A 244 10.93 1.99 -31.98
N VAL A 245 10.76 1.43 -30.78
CA VAL A 245 9.46 1.48 -30.12
C VAL A 245 9.25 2.93 -29.61
N VAL A 246 8.04 3.45 -29.75
CA VAL A 246 7.72 4.85 -29.38
C VAL A 246 6.97 4.89 -28.06
N ALA A 247 7.00 6.06 -27.39
CA ALA A 247 6.32 6.24 -26.10
C ALA A 247 4.84 5.85 -26.14
N GLU A 248 4.15 6.09 -27.26
CA GLU A 248 2.74 5.69 -27.42
C GLU A 248 2.51 4.18 -27.36
N ASP A 249 3.44 3.37 -27.91
CA ASP A 249 3.33 1.91 -27.88
C ASP A 249 3.54 1.40 -26.45
N TYR A 250 4.50 1.98 -25.73
CA TYR A 250 4.72 1.69 -24.31
C TYR A 250 3.50 2.04 -23.46
N ILE A 251 2.97 3.26 -23.63
CA ILE A 251 1.78 3.71 -22.91
C ILE A 251 0.61 2.77 -23.22
N SER A 252 0.37 2.46 -24.49
CA SER A 252 -0.72 1.55 -24.88
C SER A 252 -0.60 0.16 -24.25
N ALA A 253 0.62 -0.33 -24.02
CA ALA A 253 0.86 -1.62 -23.35
C ALA A 253 0.70 -1.57 -21.83
N VAL A 254 1.14 -0.48 -21.19
CA VAL A 254 1.17 -0.34 -19.71
C VAL A 254 -0.12 0.25 -19.15
N PHE A 255 -0.82 1.10 -19.90
CA PHE A 255 -2.02 1.80 -19.45
C PHE A 255 -3.14 0.87 -18.93
N PRO A 256 -3.42 -0.30 -19.55
CA PRO A 256 -4.38 -1.25 -18.98
C PRO A 256 -3.97 -1.75 -17.59
N MET A 257 -2.68 -2.00 -17.36
CA MET A 257 -2.18 -2.44 -16.06
C MET A 257 -2.27 -1.34 -15.01
N ILE A 258 -2.04 -0.08 -15.40
CA ILE A 258 -2.21 1.09 -14.53
C ILE A 258 -3.68 1.24 -14.14
N ARG A 259 -4.60 1.12 -15.10
CA ARG A 259 -6.03 1.15 -14.84
C ARG A 259 -6.43 0.10 -13.82
N ASP A 260 -6.01 -1.15 -14.03
CA ASP A 260 -6.36 -2.25 -13.13
C ASP A 260 -5.76 -2.05 -11.73
N ALA A 261 -4.52 -1.54 -11.62
CA ALA A 261 -3.89 -1.21 -10.36
C ALA A 261 -4.63 -0.09 -9.59
N TYR A 262 -5.12 0.93 -10.29
CA TYR A 262 -5.95 1.98 -9.71
C TYR A 262 -7.34 1.47 -9.31
N GLU A 263 -7.96 0.59 -10.09
CA GLU A 263 -9.23 -0.08 -9.72
C GLU A 263 -9.06 -0.82 -8.38
N GLU A 264 -8.00 -1.63 -8.24
CA GLU A 264 -7.69 -2.33 -7.00
C GLU A 264 -7.38 -1.39 -5.83
N LEU A 265 -6.51 -0.39 -6.03
CA LEU A 265 -6.15 0.58 -4.99
C LEU A 265 -7.38 1.34 -4.49
N GLY A 266 -8.19 1.87 -5.41
CA GLY A 266 -9.40 2.61 -5.09
C GLY A 266 -10.41 1.78 -4.31
N MET A 267 -10.62 0.52 -4.72
CA MET A 267 -11.49 -0.41 -4.00
C MET A 267 -10.98 -0.70 -2.59
N GLN A 268 -9.68 -0.95 -2.41
CA GLN A 268 -9.12 -1.20 -1.08
C GLN A 268 -9.23 0.02 -0.15
N ILE A 269 -8.97 1.22 -0.67
CA ILE A 269 -9.16 2.47 0.11
C ILE A 269 -10.64 2.63 0.46
N PHE A 270 -11.54 2.38 -0.50
CA PHE A 270 -12.97 2.48 -0.27
C PHE A 270 -13.43 1.51 0.83
N PHE A 271 -12.92 0.28 0.87
CA PHE A 271 -13.21 -0.66 1.97
C PHE A 271 -12.73 -0.13 3.32
N LEU A 272 -11.49 0.34 3.41
CA LEU A 272 -10.94 0.91 4.64
C LEU A 272 -11.78 2.10 5.14
N MET A 273 -12.20 2.99 4.23
CA MET A 273 -13.06 4.13 4.56
C MET A 273 -14.45 3.69 5.05
N ASN A 274 -15.02 2.62 4.48
CA ASN A 274 -16.29 2.09 4.96
C ASN A 274 -16.17 1.42 6.34
N ILE A 275 -15.05 0.75 6.62
CA ILE A 275 -14.75 0.21 7.96
C ILE A 275 -14.70 1.36 8.98
N PHE A 276 -14.03 2.48 8.66
CA PHE A 276 -14.00 3.65 9.53
C PHE A 276 -15.38 4.30 9.70
N LYS A 277 -16.17 4.41 8.63
CA LYS A 277 -17.56 4.90 8.67
C LYS A 277 -18.43 4.06 9.62
N ASP A 278 -18.31 2.74 9.56
CA ASP A 278 -19.09 1.84 10.42
C ASP A 278 -18.67 1.98 11.89
N ALA A 279 -17.38 2.14 12.14
CA ALA A 279 -16.87 2.41 13.48
C ALA A 279 -17.33 3.77 14.04
N GLU A 280 -17.34 4.84 13.22
CA GLU A 280 -17.91 6.13 13.60
C GLU A 280 -19.40 6.01 13.98
N ARG A 281 -20.17 5.25 13.20
CA ARG A 281 -21.60 5.01 13.47
C ARG A 281 -21.82 4.22 14.76
N GLU A 282 -21.02 3.18 15.00
CA GLU A 282 -21.13 2.40 16.24
C GLU A 282 -20.72 3.22 17.47
N GLN A 283 -19.64 4.02 17.37
CA GLN A 283 -19.24 4.96 18.41
C GLN A 283 -20.38 5.93 18.73
N LEU A 284 -20.99 6.55 17.72
CA LEU A 284 -22.13 7.45 17.92
C LEU A 284 -23.34 6.72 18.56
N ARG A 285 -23.63 5.49 18.16
CA ARG A 285 -24.70 4.67 18.76
C ARG A 285 -24.46 4.41 20.25
N ILE A 286 -23.22 4.17 20.65
CA ILE A 286 -22.83 3.98 22.06
C ILE A 286 -22.90 5.30 22.84
N LEU A 287 -22.42 6.40 22.26
CA LEU A 287 -22.41 7.71 22.93
C LEU A 287 -23.82 8.31 23.09
N SER A 288 -24.67 8.19 22.08
CA SER A 288 -26.07 8.67 22.11
C SER A 288 -26.93 7.98 23.17
N ARG A 289 -26.56 6.75 23.59
CA ARG A 289 -27.15 6.08 24.75
C ARG A 289 -26.78 6.74 26.09
N ASN A 290 -25.65 7.43 26.14
CA ASN A 290 -25.05 7.92 27.39
C ASN A 290 -25.10 9.45 27.53
N THR A 291 -25.22 10.23 26.45
CA THR A 291 -25.22 11.70 26.47
C THR A 291 -25.85 12.31 25.20
N PHE A 292 -26.49 13.47 25.31
CA PHE A 292 -26.95 14.29 24.17
C PHE A 292 -25.75 15.14 23.67
N LEU A 293 -25.04 14.68 22.64
CA LEU A 293 -23.86 15.35 22.07
C LEU A 293 -24.12 15.86 20.66
N GLU A 294 -23.39 16.89 20.24
CA GLU A 294 -23.43 17.42 18.88
C GLU A 294 -22.86 16.41 17.88
N GLU A 295 -23.73 15.90 17.00
CA GLU A 295 -23.50 14.79 16.06
C GLU A 295 -22.38 15.03 15.03
N HIS A 296 -22.01 16.29 14.78
CA HIS A 296 -21.27 16.66 13.57
C HIS A 296 -19.73 16.52 13.63
N LYS A 297 -19.11 16.50 14.82
CA LYS A 297 -17.63 16.45 14.94
C LYS A 297 -17.04 15.04 14.90
N THR A 298 -17.83 14.00 15.12
CA THR A 298 -17.36 12.61 15.25
C THR A 298 -17.51 11.76 13.99
N LEU A 299 -18.09 12.33 12.92
CA LEU A 299 -18.48 11.62 11.69
C LEU A 299 -17.67 12.10 10.47
N LYS A 300 -16.36 12.30 10.60
CA LYS A 300 -15.53 12.90 9.52
C LYS A 300 -15.59 12.04 8.27
N VAL A 301 -15.32 10.74 8.40
CA VAL A 301 -15.28 9.81 7.26
C VAL A 301 -16.67 9.63 6.67
N THR A 302 -17.69 9.52 7.53
CA THR A 302 -19.09 9.42 7.10
C THR A 302 -19.52 10.64 6.27
N ASN A 303 -19.18 11.86 6.72
CA ASN A 303 -19.52 13.09 6.00
C ASN A 303 -18.78 13.17 4.66
N PHE A 304 -17.51 12.79 4.61
CA PHE A 304 -16.72 12.74 3.38
C PHE A 304 -17.34 11.77 2.34
N LEU A 305 -17.66 10.54 2.75
CA LEU A 305 -18.26 9.55 1.84
C LEU A 305 -19.63 9.99 1.33
N ASN A 306 -20.45 10.63 2.17
CA ASN A 306 -21.74 11.18 1.76
C ASN A 306 -21.59 12.36 0.79
N LEU A 307 -20.61 13.25 1.04
CA LEU A 307 -20.35 14.41 0.18
C LEU A 307 -19.94 14.00 -1.25
N HIS A 308 -19.22 12.88 -1.38
CA HIS A 308 -18.70 12.40 -2.66
C HIS A 308 -19.40 11.15 -3.18
N GLN A 309 -20.60 10.84 -2.70
CA GLN A 309 -21.33 9.61 -3.03
C GLN A 309 -21.48 9.38 -4.54
N ASP A 310 -21.76 10.43 -5.32
CA ASP A 310 -21.94 10.35 -6.77
C ASP A 310 -20.64 10.05 -7.54
N LEU A 311 -19.49 10.43 -6.99
CA LEU A 311 -18.19 10.13 -7.59
C LEU A 311 -17.71 8.74 -7.16
N LEU A 312 -17.95 8.38 -5.91
CA LEU A 312 -17.58 7.10 -5.33
C LEU A 312 -18.54 5.96 -5.73
N SER A 313 -19.59 6.24 -6.52
CA SER A 313 -20.50 5.21 -7.04
C SER A 313 -19.77 4.16 -7.87
N ILE A 314 -18.68 4.56 -8.54
CA ILE A 314 -17.81 3.66 -9.30
C ILE A 314 -17.28 2.48 -8.45
N PHE A 315 -17.04 2.72 -7.15
CA PHE A 315 -16.63 1.68 -6.21
C PHE A 315 -17.82 1.06 -5.48
N SER A 316 -18.81 1.86 -5.08
CA SER A 316 -19.92 1.37 -4.28
C SER A 316 -20.83 0.40 -5.04
N GLU A 317 -21.00 0.59 -6.35
CA GLU A 317 -21.77 -0.32 -7.22
C GLU A 317 -21.11 -1.71 -7.33
N HIS A 318 -19.79 -1.78 -7.18
CA HIS A 318 -19.00 -3.02 -7.25
C HIS A 318 -18.57 -3.52 -5.87
N THR A 319 -19.10 -2.94 -4.79
CA THR A 319 -18.79 -3.32 -3.40
C THR A 319 -19.97 -4.06 -2.77
N GLY A 320 -19.73 -5.30 -2.35
CA GLY A 320 -20.63 -6.05 -1.49
C GLY A 320 -20.22 -5.92 -0.03
N SER A 321 -21.17 -6.12 0.88
CA SER A 321 -20.89 -6.32 2.30
C SER A 321 -21.71 -7.48 2.87
N ILE A 322 -21.14 -8.17 3.85
CA ILE A 322 -21.80 -9.21 4.64
C ILE A 322 -21.48 -9.00 6.11
N GLU A 323 -22.43 -9.38 6.97
CA GLU A 323 -22.22 -9.45 8.41
C GLU A 323 -21.91 -10.90 8.79
N VAL A 324 -20.78 -11.11 9.47
CA VAL A 324 -20.32 -12.42 9.91
C VAL A 324 -20.28 -12.45 11.43
N LEU A 325 -20.81 -13.53 12.03
CA LEU A 325 -20.68 -13.76 13.47
C LEU A 325 -19.39 -14.55 13.73
N ARG A 326 -18.39 -13.91 14.36
CA ARG A 326 -17.13 -14.54 14.76
C ARG A 326 -16.91 -14.33 16.26
N ASN A 327 -16.66 -15.40 17.01
CA ASN A 327 -16.38 -15.32 18.46
C ASN A 327 -17.40 -14.48 19.25
N ASN A 328 -18.70 -14.64 18.95
CA ASN A 328 -19.84 -13.89 19.52
C ASN A 328 -19.89 -12.39 19.20
N ASN A 329 -19.11 -11.92 18.24
CA ASN A 329 -19.14 -10.55 17.75
C ASN A 329 -19.53 -10.53 16.27
N ILE A 330 -20.31 -9.52 15.90
CA ILE A 330 -20.68 -9.29 14.50
C ILE A 330 -19.58 -8.42 13.87
N GLU A 331 -19.06 -8.85 12.73
CA GLU A 331 -18.10 -8.11 11.92
C GLU A 331 -18.67 -7.90 10.52
N THR A 332 -18.53 -6.68 9.98
CA THR A 332 -18.90 -6.39 8.59
C THR A 332 -17.68 -6.60 7.72
N VAL A 333 -17.80 -7.45 6.70
CA VAL A 333 -16.76 -7.71 5.71
C VAL A 333 -17.17 -7.09 4.39
N TYR A 334 -16.29 -6.25 3.84
CA TYR A 334 -16.43 -5.65 2.52
C TYR A 334 -15.65 -6.45 1.49
N PHE A 335 -16.24 -6.66 0.31
CA PHE A 335 -15.62 -7.45 -0.76
C PHE A 335 -16.02 -6.94 -2.14
N PRO A 336 -15.17 -7.11 -3.17
CA PRO A 336 -15.53 -6.77 -4.53
C PRO A 336 -16.56 -7.76 -5.05
N ILE A 337 -17.65 -7.28 -5.66
CA ILE A 337 -18.63 -8.14 -6.32
C ILE A 337 -17.99 -8.69 -7.60
N PRO A 338 -17.82 -10.02 -7.72
CA PRO A 338 -17.23 -10.59 -8.93
C PRO A 338 -18.10 -10.29 -10.15
N ARG A 339 -17.52 -9.84 -11.27
CA ARG A 339 -18.26 -9.53 -12.52
C ARG A 339 -19.11 -10.70 -13.02
N ILE A 340 -18.73 -11.95 -12.71
CA ILE A 340 -19.54 -13.13 -13.05
C ILE A 340 -20.93 -13.10 -12.41
N CYS A 341 -21.09 -12.44 -11.27
CA CYS A 341 -22.36 -12.28 -10.57
C CYS A 341 -23.37 -11.42 -11.35
N GLU A 342 -22.91 -10.53 -12.23
CA GLU A 342 -23.77 -9.71 -13.10
C GLU A 342 -24.40 -10.53 -14.23
N ASN A 343 -23.81 -11.68 -14.58
CA ASN A 343 -24.31 -12.55 -15.64
C ASN A 343 -25.43 -13.51 -15.19
N LEU A 344 -25.77 -13.51 -13.89
CA LEU A 344 -26.86 -14.32 -13.34
C LEU A 344 -28.21 -13.65 -13.62
N MET A 345 -28.98 -14.23 -14.55
CA MET A 345 -30.34 -13.79 -14.86
C MET A 345 -31.23 -13.82 -13.61
N ASP A 346 -32.04 -12.78 -13.41
CA ASP A 346 -33.01 -12.70 -12.31
C ASP A 346 -33.93 -13.92 -12.25
N LYS A 347 -34.31 -14.46 -13.42
CA LYS A 347 -35.11 -15.68 -13.52
C LYS A 347 -34.38 -16.88 -12.92
N ALA A 348 -33.08 -17.06 -13.20
CA ALA A 348 -32.30 -18.16 -12.65
C ALA A 348 -32.17 -18.05 -11.12
N ARG A 349 -32.03 -16.81 -10.61
CA ARG A 349 -32.02 -16.53 -9.17
C ARG A 349 -33.36 -16.85 -8.51
N HIS A 350 -34.45 -16.41 -9.13
CA HIS A 350 -35.82 -16.70 -8.69
C HIS A 350 -36.09 -18.21 -8.67
N ASP A 351 -35.80 -18.89 -9.78
CA ASP A 351 -35.98 -20.34 -9.91
C ASP A 351 -35.14 -21.10 -8.88
N TYR A 352 -33.90 -20.67 -8.60
CA TYR A 352 -33.07 -21.26 -7.55
C TYR A 352 -33.70 -21.11 -6.16
N VAL A 353 -34.07 -19.90 -5.75
CA VAL A 353 -34.69 -19.64 -4.44
C VAL A 353 -35.97 -20.46 -4.27
N HIS A 354 -36.76 -20.61 -5.32
CA HIS A 354 -37.99 -21.41 -5.30
C HIS A 354 -37.76 -22.92 -5.46
N SER A 355 -36.58 -23.35 -5.91
CA SER A 355 -36.17 -24.76 -5.96
C SER A 355 -35.69 -25.29 -4.61
N LEU A 356 -35.32 -24.39 -3.68
CA LEU A 356 -34.88 -24.79 -2.35
C LEU A 356 -36.07 -25.40 -1.58
N PRO A 357 -35.92 -26.63 -1.04
CA PRO A 357 -36.94 -27.21 -0.18
C PRO A 357 -37.19 -26.31 1.03
N ILE A 358 -38.34 -26.49 1.69
CA ILE A 358 -38.60 -25.84 2.99
C ILE A 358 -37.60 -26.43 3.98
N MET A 359 -36.50 -25.71 4.17
CA MET A 359 -35.43 -26.02 5.09
C MET A 359 -35.79 -25.56 6.50
N THR A 360 -35.40 -26.34 7.49
CA THR A 360 -35.35 -25.90 8.89
C THR A 360 -34.40 -24.71 9.06
N PRO A 361 -34.50 -23.93 10.15
CA PRO A 361 -33.58 -22.81 10.40
C PRO A 361 -32.09 -23.18 10.44
N GLU A 362 -31.78 -24.45 10.69
CA GLU A 362 -30.41 -24.98 10.72
C GLU A 362 -29.93 -25.46 9.34
N GLU A 363 -30.86 -25.80 8.45
CA GLU A 363 -30.58 -26.20 7.05
C GLU A 363 -30.51 -24.99 6.09
N LYS A 364 -31.12 -23.85 6.46
CA LYS A 364 -31.01 -22.57 5.76
C LYS A 364 -29.72 -21.86 6.13
#